data_AF-A0A523R910-F1
#
_entry.id   AF-A0A523R910-F1
#
_cell.length_a   1.000
_cell.length_b   1.000
_cell.length_c   1.000
_cell.angle_alpha   90.00
_cell.angle_beta   90.00
_cell.angle_gamma   90.00
#
_symmetry.space_group_name_H-M   'P 1'
#
loop_
_entity.id
_entity.type
_entity.pdbx_description
1 polymer ?
#
loop_
_entity_poly.entity_id
_entity_poly.type
_entity_poly.pdbx_seq_one_letter_code
_entity_poly.pdbx_strand_id
1 'polypeptide(L)'
;MTDFIEDPYIGTEFDEIFNDWYEIEGARKIKELSRQLRTFFNYKTEVIRYRFRTYPHLAENYINPKFFSRKQEIETLTHEFITLLKKLKNSTQTLEEGIRSLFFNNSKKPLNKLSEITEKLSIFIDYLSEENIHNYPRFLKFVVVLAKNICLVKKYLYVQFSEFYSELEINYHSLEGELDGLLEKIPDVKIEKPIKQLEERLTT
;
A
#
# COMPACT_ATOMS: atom_id res chain seq x y z
N MET A 1 59.06 -11.70 -0.36
CA MET A 1 57.89 -12.25 -1.06
C MET A 1 57.11 -13.06 -0.05
N THR A 2 56.04 -12.50 0.48
CA THR A 2 55.07 -13.21 1.32
C THR A 2 53.92 -13.57 0.41
N ASP A 3 53.89 -14.83 -0.04
CA ASP A 3 52.80 -15.36 -0.83
C ASP A 3 51.57 -15.47 0.08
N PHE A 4 50.58 -14.61 -0.15
CA PHE A 4 49.24 -14.80 0.37
C PHE A 4 48.65 -16.01 -0.36
N ILE A 5 48.50 -17.12 0.35
CA ILE A 5 47.67 -18.23 -0.11
C ILE A 5 46.23 -17.73 0.03
N GLU A 6 45.64 -17.27 -1.08
CA GLU A 6 44.19 -17.14 -1.18
C GLU A 6 43.60 -18.54 -1.05
N ASP A 7 42.94 -18.79 0.07
CA ASP A 7 42.23 -20.03 0.33
C ASP A 7 41.04 -20.11 -0.65
N PRO A 8 41.05 -21.05 -1.62
CA PRO A 8 39.99 -21.17 -2.63
C PRO A 8 38.63 -21.56 -2.03
N TYR A 9 38.62 -22.09 -0.80
CA TYR A 9 37.41 -22.57 -0.13
C TYR A 9 36.61 -21.45 0.55
N ILE A 10 37.23 -20.29 0.83
CA ILE A 10 36.53 -19.17 1.46
C ILE A 10 35.61 -18.45 0.45
N GLY A 11 35.95 -18.45 -0.84
CA GLY A 11 35.13 -17.81 -1.89
C GLY A 11 33.83 -18.55 -2.19
N THR A 12 33.86 -19.90 -2.22
CA THR A 12 32.73 -20.70 -2.71
C THR A 12 31.59 -20.84 -1.70
N GLU A 13 31.87 -21.00 -0.39
CA GLU A 13 30.81 -21.12 0.62
C GLU A 13 30.07 -19.79 0.87
N PHE A 14 30.79 -18.66 0.83
CA PHE A 14 30.16 -17.34 0.99
C PHE A 14 29.28 -16.99 -0.22
N ASP A 15 29.71 -17.34 -1.43
CA ASP A 15 28.93 -17.15 -2.65
C ASP A 15 27.70 -18.07 -2.66
N GLU A 16 27.81 -19.32 -2.24
CA GLU A 16 26.67 -20.24 -2.11
C GLU A 16 25.63 -19.74 -1.08
N ILE A 17 26.05 -19.32 0.11
CA ILE A 17 25.15 -18.76 1.14
C ILE A 17 24.50 -17.46 0.67
N PHE A 18 25.23 -16.60 -0.04
CA PHE A 18 24.71 -15.36 -0.60
C PHE A 18 23.69 -15.63 -1.72
N ASN A 19 23.95 -16.62 -2.58
CA ASN A 19 23.07 -17.03 -3.65
C ASN A 19 21.77 -17.66 -3.12
N ASP A 20 21.84 -18.51 -2.11
CA ASP A 20 20.66 -19.09 -1.45
C ASP A 20 19.79 -18.00 -0.78
N TRP A 21 20.44 -17.03 -0.13
CA TRP A 21 19.73 -15.90 0.48
C TRP A 21 19.06 -15.01 -0.58
N TYR A 22 19.74 -14.78 -1.70
CA TYR A 22 19.19 -14.04 -2.84
C TYR A 22 18.03 -14.79 -3.51
N GLU A 23 18.13 -16.11 -3.66
CA GLU A 23 17.05 -16.93 -4.21
C GLU A 23 15.80 -16.84 -3.33
N ILE A 24 15.95 -16.98 -2.02
CA ILE A 24 14.82 -16.95 -1.07
C ILE A 24 14.21 -15.54 -0.99
N GLU A 25 15.04 -14.52 -0.76
CA GLU A 25 14.56 -13.15 -0.57
C GLU A 25 14.05 -12.55 -1.89
N GLY A 26 14.77 -12.80 -2.99
CA GLY A 26 14.37 -12.40 -4.33
C GLY A 26 13.03 -13.02 -4.74
N ALA A 27 12.87 -14.34 -4.58
CA ALA A 27 11.60 -15.01 -4.88
C ALA A 27 10.46 -14.49 -4.01
N ARG A 28 10.71 -14.23 -2.72
CA ARG A 28 9.73 -13.63 -1.81
C ARG A 28 9.31 -12.24 -2.28
N LYS A 29 10.26 -11.42 -2.73
CA LYS A 29 9.96 -10.07 -3.25
C LYS A 29 9.19 -10.12 -4.55
N ILE A 30 9.56 -10.98 -5.51
CA ILE A 30 8.80 -11.13 -6.75
C ILE A 30 7.35 -11.56 -6.49
N LYS A 31 7.13 -12.50 -5.55
CA LYS A 31 5.78 -12.89 -5.13
C LYS A 31 5.00 -11.72 -4.56
N GLU A 32 5.64 -10.88 -3.74
CA GLU A 32 5.01 -9.67 -3.20
C GLU A 32 4.65 -8.65 -4.28
N LEU A 33 5.56 -8.34 -5.20
CA LEU A 33 5.29 -7.42 -6.32
C LEU A 33 4.15 -7.96 -7.21
N SER A 34 4.15 -9.25 -7.51
CA SER A 34 3.10 -9.92 -8.28
C SER A 34 1.74 -9.82 -7.58
N ARG A 35 1.73 -10.02 -6.25
CA ARG A 35 0.53 -9.86 -5.43
C ARG A 35 -0.01 -8.43 -5.51
N GLN A 36 0.83 -7.42 -5.33
CA GLN A 36 0.43 -6.02 -5.44
C GLN A 36 -0.17 -5.67 -6.81
N LEU A 37 0.41 -6.21 -7.89
CA LEU A 37 -0.09 -6.01 -9.25
C LEU A 37 -1.48 -6.66 -9.45
N ARG A 38 -1.65 -7.90 -8.98
CA ARG A 38 -2.93 -8.60 -9.01
C ARG A 38 -3.99 -7.84 -8.21
N THR A 39 -3.66 -7.39 -7.01
CA THR A 39 -4.54 -6.58 -6.16
C THR A 39 -5.03 -5.34 -6.91
N PHE A 40 -4.13 -4.62 -7.59
CA PHE A 40 -4.51 -3.47 -8.41
C PHE A 40 -5.46 -3.85 -9.54
N PHE A 41 -5.16 -4.91 -10.29
CA PHE A 41 -6.02 -5.37 -11.38
C PHE A 41 -7.40 -5.84 -10.92
N ASN A 42 -7.50 -6.45 -9.73
CA ASN A 42 -8.78 -6.78 -9.11
C ASN A 42 -9.60 -5.50 -8.90
N TYR A 43 -9.03 -4.45 -8.28
CA TYR A 43 -9.75 -3.20 -8.10
C TYR A 43 -10.10 -2.50 -9.41
N LYS A 44 -9.20 -2.49 -10.39
CA LYS A 44 -9.49 -1.98 -11.73
C LYS A 44 -10.67 -2.72 -12.37
N THR A 45 -10.72 -4.03 -12.20
CA THR A 45 -11.84 -4.88 -12.67
C THR A 45 -13.14 -4.50 -11.97
N GLU A 46 -13.12 -4.27 -10.65
CA GLU A 46 -14.31 -3.84 -9.92
C GLU A 46 -14.81 -2.46 -10.37
N VAL A 47 -13.91 -1.51 -10.66
CA VAL A 47 -14.29 -0.19 -11.21
C VAL A 47 -14.92 -0.33 -12.59
N ILE A 48 -14.38 -1.19 -13.46
CA ILE A 48 -14.98 -1.48 -14.76
C ILE A 48 -16.36 -2.09 -14.58
N ARG A 49 -16.51 -3.11 -13.72
CA ARG A 49 -17.81 -3.71 -13.41
C ARG A 49 -18.82 -2.67 -12.93
N TYR A 50 -18.39 -1.75 -12.06
CA TYR A 50 -19.25 -0.68 -11.56
C TYR A 50 -19.72 0.25 -12.69
N ARG A 51 -18.82 0.65 -13.60
CA ARG A 51 -19.14 1.51 -14.75
C ARG A 51 -20.23 0.94 -15.67
N PHE A 52 -20.25 -0.38 -15.85
CA PHE A 52 -21.13 -1.05 -16.82
C PHE A 52 -22.32 -1.80 -16.21
N ARG A 53 -22.47 -1.83 -14.88
CA ARG A 53 -23.65 -2.41 -14.23
C ARG A 53 -24.87 -1.52 -14.45
N THR A 54 -25.90 -2.08 -15.10
CA THR A 54 -27.22 -1.47 -15.25
C THR A 54 -27.91 -1.45 -13.89
N TYR A 55 -28.04 -0.26 -13.29
CA TYR A 55 -28.58 -0.04 -11.95
C TYR A 55 -27.84 -0.79 -10.82
N PRO A 56 -26.96 -0.12 -10.06
CA PRO A 56 -26.68 -0.59 -8.73
C PRO A 56 -27.97 -0.38 -7.94
N HIS A 57 -28.76 -1.43 -7.73
CA HIS A 57 -29.46 -1.51 -6.46
C HIS A 57 -28.35 -1.45 -5.42
N LEU A 58 -28.06 -0.22 -4.97
CA LEU A 58 -27.19 0.06 -3.85
C LEU A 58 -27.65 -0.90 -2.78
N ALA A 59 -26.81 -1.87 -2.45
CA ALA A 59 -27.05 -2.76 -1.33
C ALA A 59 -26.81 -1.96 -0.04
N GLU A 60 -27.48 -0.82 0.09
CA GLU A 60 -27.53 -0.02 1.32
C GLU A 60 -28.15 -0.82 2.47
N ASN A 61 -28.83 -1.94 2.17
CA ASN A 61 -29.57 -2.73 3.15
C ASN A 61 -29.07 -4.17 3.36
N TYR A 62 -28.01 -4.64 2.70
CA TYR A 62 -27.43 -5.94 3.06
C TYR A 62 -26.40 -5.76 4.17
N ILE A 63 -26.87 -5.92 5.42
CA ILE A 63 -26.02 -5.95 6.61
C ILE A 63 -25.21 -7.25 6.53
N ASN A 64 -24.02 -7.19 5.92
CA ASN A 64 -23.06 -8.27 6.00
C ASN A 64 -22.16 -8.01 7.22
N PRO A 65 -22.38 -8.69 8.37
CA PRO A 65 -21.61 -8.46 9.58
C PRO A 65 -20.11 -8.71 9.38
N LYS A 66 -19.75 -9.62 8.46
CA LYS A 66 -18.35 -9.88 8.08
C LYS A 66 -17.73 -8.68 7.35
N PHE A 67 -18.48 -7.98 6.50
CA PHE A 67 -18.00 -6.76 5.85
C PHE A 67 -17.75 -5.64 6.89
N PHE A 68 -18.68 -5.44 7.82
CA PHE A 68 -18.55 -4.38 8.83
C PHE A 68 -17.36 -4.60 9.78
N SER A 69 -17.13 -5.84 10.23
CA SER A 69 -15.97 -6.14 11.06
C SER A 69 -14.66 -5.90 10.31
N ARG A 70 -14.57 -6.32 9.05
CA ARG A 70 -13.40 -6.08 8.19
C ARG A 70 -13.17 -4.60 7.91
N LYS A 71 -14.24 -3.85 7.64
CA LYS A 71 -14.18 -2.39 7.46
C LYS A 71 -13.62 -1.71 8.70
N GLN A 72 -14.13 -2.05 9.89
CA GLN A 72 -13.65 -1.45 11.14
C GLN A 72 -12.18 -1.79 11.42
N GLU A 73 -11.77 -3.02 11.10
CA GLU A 73 -10.39 -3.48 11.26
C GLU A 73 -9.43 -2.67 10.37
N ILE A 74 -9.73 -2.52 9.08
CA ILE A 74 -8.89 -1.73 8.18
C ILE A 74 -8.90 -0.23 8.53
N GLU A 75 -10.03 0.33 8.97
CA GLU A 75 -10.12 1.72 9.41
C GLU A 75 -9.25 1.98 10.65
N THR A 76 -9.25 1.05 11.61
CA THR A 76 -8.40 1.11 12.81
C THR A 76 -6.92 1.06 12.43
N LEU A 77 -6.55 0.11 11.57
CA LEU A 77 -5.16 -0.04 11.12
C LEU A 77 -4.71 1.18 10.29
N THR A 78 -5.61 1.76 9.49
CA THR A 78 -5.37 3.00 8.74
C THR A 78 -5.15 4.17 9.68
N HIS A 79 -5.92 4.27 10.76
CA HIS A 79 -5.74 5.32 11.76
C HIS A 79 -4.38 5.22 12.46
N GLU A 80 -3.95 4.01 12.82
CA GLU A 80 -2.63 3.78 13.39
C GLU A 80 -1.52 4.13 12.40
N PHE A 81 -1.66 3.75 11.12
CA PHE A 81 -0.72 4.08 10.05
C PHE A 81 -0.57 5.60 9.89
N ILE A 82 -1.67 6.33 9.76
CA ILE A 82 -1.67 7.80 9.65
C ILE A 82 -1.03 8.42 10.90
N THR A 83 -1.34 7.90 12.10
CA THR A 83 -0.78 8.41 13.36
C THR A 83 0.73 8.22 13.40
N LEU A 84 1.25 7.08 12.91
CA LEU A 84 2.68 6.85 12.81
C LEU A 84 3.32 7.81 11.82
N LEU A 85 2.77 7.96 10.61
CA LEU A 85 3.29 8.90 9.62
C LEU A 85 3.35 10.34 10.14
N LYS A 86 2.31 10.79 10.86
CA LYS A 86 2.29 12.12 11.48
C LYS A 86 3.34 12.31 12.57
N LYS A 87 3.68 11.26 13.31
CA LYS A 87 4.75 11.31 14.33
C LYS A 87 6.14 11.35 13.70
N LEU A 88 6.28 10.83 12.48
CA LEU A 88 7.53 10.79 11.74
C LEU A 88 7.82 12.10 11.00
N LYS A 89 6.77 12.78 10.53
CA LYS A 89 6.86 14.07 9.87
C LYS A 89 6.98 15.19 10.92
N ASN A 90 8.17 15.78 11.06
CA ASN A 90 8.27 17.12 11.65
C ASN A 90 7.62 18.12 10.69
N SER A 91 7.06 19.23 11.20
CA SER A 91 6.31 20.21 10.38
C SER A 91 7.11 20.85 9.23
N THR A 92 8.43 20.65 9.19
CA THR A 92 9.34 21.18 8.17
C THR A 92 9.91 20.11 7.23
N GLN A 93 9.61 18.82 7.45
CA GLN A 93 10.18 17.73 6.68
C GLN A 93 9.16 17.12 5.70
N THR A 94 9.64 16.71 4.53
CA THR A 94 8.86 15.87 3.63
C THR A 94 8.70 14.47 4.21
N LEU A 95 7.72 13.69 3.72
CA LEU A 95 7.54 12.31 4.16
C LEU A 95 8.78 11.44 3.85
N GLU A 96 9.40 11.67 2.69
CA GLU A 96 10.64 11.02 2.28
C GLU A 96 11.77 11.32 3.27
N GLU A 97 11.97 12.59 3.62
CA GLU A 97 12.96 13.01 4.61
C GLU A 97 12.69 12.41 5.99
N GLY A 98 11.41 12.40 6.41
CA GLY A 98 10.99 11.79 7.66
C GLY A 98 11.33 10.29 7.72
N ILE A 99 11.02 9.54 6.67
CA ILE A 99 11.34 8.11 6.60
C ILE A 99 12.86 7.88 6.50
N ARG A 100 13.57 8.64 5.65
CA ARG A 100 15.04 8.55 5.53
C ARG A 100 15.74 8.83 6.86
N SER A 101 15.26 9.82 7.61
CA SER A 101 15.83 10.16 8.92
C SER A 101 15.79 9.00 9.91
N LEU A 102 14.82 8.08 9.79
CA LEU A 102 14.74 6.90 10.64
C LEU A 102 15.89 5.92 10.41
N PHE A 103 16.34 5.79 9.16
CA PHE A 103 17.49 4.95 8.80
C PHE A 103 18.78 5.55 9.37
N PHE A 104 18.96 6.88 9.27
CA PHE A 104 20.17 7.56 9.75
C PHE A 104 20.25 7.68 11.27
N ASN A 105 19.13 7.93 11.93
CA ASN A 105 19.06 8.10 13.39
C ASN A 105 19.08 6.76 14.17
N ASN A 106 19.30 5.64 13.48
CA ASN A 106 19.30 4.28 14.03
C ASN A 106 18.01 3.94 14.81
N SER A 107 16.90 4.60 14.45
CA SER A 107 15.61 4.48 15.12
C SER A 107 14.86 3.27 14.57
N LYS A 108 15.39 2.08 14.84
CA LYS A 108 14.88 0.80 14.32
C LYS A 108 13.44 0.54 14.75
N LYS A 109 13.03 0.97 15.95
CA LYS A 109 11.68 0.72 16.48
C LYS A 109 10.57 1.40 15.65
N PRO A 110 10.57 2.73 15.44
CA PRO A 110 9.59 3.38 14.56
C PRO A 110 9.62 2.88 13.12
N LEU A 111 10.81 2.61 12.57
CA LEU A 111 10.96 2.10 11.20
C LEU A 111 10.34 0.70 11.05
N ASN A 112 10.67 -0.22 11.96
CA ASN A 112 10.09 -1.57 11.97
C ASN A 112 8.57 -1.52 12.14
N LYS A 113 8.08 -0.65 13.02
CA LYS A 113 6.65 -0.46 13.22
C LYS A 113 5.96 0.06 11.96
N LEU A 114 6.55 1.04 11.27
CA LEU A 114 6.05 1.55 10.01
C LEU A 114 6.04 0.47 8.92
N SER A 115 7.12 -0.30 8.80
CA SER A 115 7.20 -1.42 7.86
C SER A 115 6.13 -2.47 8.15
N GLU A 116 5.96 -2.85 9.42
CA GLU A 116 5.00 -3.87 9.83
C GLU A 116 3.57 -3.46 9.53
N ILE A 117 3.18 -2.23 9.87
CA ILE A 117 1.82 -1.75 9.61
C ILE A 117 1.56 -1.59 8.11
N THR A 118 2.56 -1.15 7.35
CA THR A 118 2.46 -0.99 5.89
C THR A 118 2.23 -2.35 5.23
N GLU A 119 2.90 -3.40 5.70
CA GLU A 119 2.68 -4.75 5.17
C GLU A 119 1.37 -5.38 5.62
N LYS A 120 0.97 -5.19 6.88
CA LYS A 120 -0.35 -5.62 7.35
C LYS A 120 -1.46 -5.00 6.51
N LEU A 121 -1.39 -3.70 6.24
CA LEU A 121 -2.35 -3.01 5.37
C LEU A 121 -2.30 -3.55 3.94
N SER A 122 -1.10 -3.77 3.40
CA SER A 122 -0.94 -4.31 2.04
C SER A 122 -1.56 -5.70 1.88
N ILE A 123 -1.43 -6.57 2.89
CA ILE A 123 -2.07 -7.89 2.93
C ILE A 123 -3.58 -7.74 3.05
N PHE A 124 -4.05 -6.82 3.91
CA PHE A 124 -5.48 -6.57 4.09
C PHE A 124 -6.15 -6.08 2.81
N ILE A 125 -5.49 -5.18 2.08
CA ILE A 125 -5.97 -4.67 0.80
C ILE A 125 -5.99 -5.76 -0.26
N ASP A 126 -5.01 -6.66 -0.33
CA ASP A 126 -5.09 -7.82 -1.23
C ASP A 126 -6.28 -8.71 -0.87
N TYR A 127 -6.45 -9.03 0.41
CA TYR A 127 -7.60 -9.81 0.88
C TYR A 127 -8.95 -9.16 0.49
N LEU A 128 -9.08 -7.85 0.68
CA LEU A 128 -10.29 -7.11 0.27
C LEU A 128 -10.48 -7.06 -1.25
N SER A 129 -9.42 -7.21 -2.05
CA SER A 129 -9.52 -7.24 -3.50
C SER A 129 -10.04 -8.57 -4.02
N GLU A 130 -9.77 -9.65 -3.29
CA GLU A 130 -10.30 -10.99 -3.55
C GLU A 130 -11.75 -11.13 -3.02
N GLU A 131 -12.11 -10.38 -1.99
CA GLU A 131 -13.50 -10.24 -1.57
C GLU A 131 -14.26 -9.27 -2.49
N ASN A 132 -15.46 -9.65 -2.89
CA ASN A 132 -16.31 -8.90 -3.82
C ASN A 132 -16.86 -7.59 -3.20
N ILE A 133 -16.00 -6.59 -2.93
CA ILE A 133 -16.34 -5.31 -2.27
C ILE A 133 -17.10 -4.32 -3.18
N HIS A 134 -17.41 -4.70 -4.42
CA HIS A 134 -18.10 -3.86 -5.41
C HIS A 134 -19.47 -3.31 -4.98
N ASN A 135 -20.10 -3.94 -3.98
CA ASN A 135 -21.38 -3.46 -3.45
C ASN A 135 -21.24 -2.17 -2.62
N TYR A 136 -20.01 -1.75 -2.29
CA TYR A 136 -19.73 -0.61 -1.43
C TYR A 136 -18.75 0.38 -2.09
N PRO A 137 -19.20 1.19 -3.07
CA PRO A 137 -18.30 1.99 -3.90
C PRO A 137 -17.56 3.08 -3.11
N ARG A 138 -18.14 3.61 -2.03
CA ARG A 138 -17.44 4.53 -1.11
C ARG A 138 -16.29 3.85 -0.36
N PHE A 139 -16.51 2.59 0.04
CA PHE A 139 -15.47 1.82 0.71
C PHE A 139 -14.37 1.41 -0.28
N LEU A 140 -14.73 1.04 -1.52
CA LEU A 140 -13.76 0.83 -2.59
C LEU A 140 -12.89 2.07 -2.81
N LYS A 141 -13.48 3.27 -2.86
CA LYS A 141 -12.71 4.53 -2.95
C LYS A 141 -11.75 4.69 -1.78
N PHE A 142 -12.22 4.48 -0.55
CA PHE A 142 -11.35 4.51 0.64
C PHE A 142 -10.16 3.55 0.49
N VAL A 143 -10.38 2.32 0.05
CA VAL A 143 -9.33 1.31 -0.14
C VAL A 143 -8.34 1.71 -1.23
N VAL A 144 -8.81 2.26 -2.36
CA VAL A 144 -7.94 2.75 -3.44
C VAL A 144 -7.05 3.90 -2.97
N VAL A 145 -7.61 4.85 -2.22
CA VAL A 145 -6.84 5.95 -1.63
C VAL A 145 -5.81 5.43 -0.64
N LEU A 146 -6.17 4.46 0.19
CA LEU A 146 -5.27 3.85 1.13
C LEU A 146 -4.12 3.12 0.41
N ALA A 147 -4.42 2.38 -0.65
CA ALA A 147 -3.42 1.70 -1.48
C ALA A 147 -2.45 2.69 -2.13
N LYS A 148 -2.93 3.83 -2.65
CA LYS A 148 -2.09 4.95 -3.14
C LYS A 148 -1.08 5.39 -2.07
N ASN A 149 -1.56 5.66 -0.85
CA ASN A 149 -0.71 6.12 0.26
C ASN A 149 0.29 5.04 0.73
N ILE A 150 -0.09 3.77 0.69
CA ILE A 150 0.80 2.65 0.99
C ILE A 150 1.91 2.55 -0.06
N CYS A 151 1.58 2.71 -1.35
CA CYS A 151 2.59 2.71 -2.42
C CYS A 151 3.60 3.83 -2.22
N LEU A 152 3.14 5.05 -1.87
CA LEU A 152 4.01 6.17 -1.53
C LEU A 152 4.96 5.83 -0.37
N VAL A 153 4.47 5.20 0.70
CA VAL A 153 5.33 4.80 1.82
C VAL A 153 6.28 3.67 1.43
N LYS A 154 5.81 2.66 0.70
CA LYS A 154 6.62 1.53 0.22
C LYS A 154 7.74 1.98 -0.72
N LYS A 155 7.52 3.00 -1.54
CA LYS A 155 8.54 3.65 -2.37
C LYS A 155 9.74 4.11 -1.54
N TYR A 156 9.50 4.66 -0.34
CA TYR A 156 10.56 5.13 0.57
C TYR A 156 11.14 4.02 1.44
N LEU A 157 10.35 3.03 1.85
CA LEU A 157 10.82 1.88 2.63
C LEU A 157 11.65 0.90 1.80
N TYR A 158 11.32 0.74 0.51
CA TYR A 158 11.90 -0.24 -0.39
C TYR A 158 12.52 0.44 -1.61
N VAL A 159 13.60 1.20 -1.40
CA VAL A 159 14.25 2.02 -2.43
C VAL A 159 14.60 1.23 -3.70
N GLN A 160 15.02 -0.03 -3.56
CA GLN A 160 15.32 -0.94 -4.68
C GLN A 160 14.13 -1.19 -5.62
N PHE A 161 12.90 -1.04 -5.12
CA PHE A 161 11.66 -1.20 -5.88
C PHE A 161 10.87 0.11 -5.96
N SER A 162 11.53 1.25 -5.75
CA SER A 162 10.90 2.56 -5.69
C SER A 162 10.15 2.91 -6.98
N GLU A 163 10.70 2.56 -8.15
CA GLU A 163 10.06 2.74 -9.46
C GLU A 163 8.75 1.96 -9.55
N PHE A 164 8.76 0.68 -9.19
CA PHE A 164 7.55 -0.15 -9.18
C PHE A 164 6.44 0.47 -8.33
N TYR A 165 6.78 0.89 -7.10
CA TYR A 165 5.79 1.50 -6.21
C TYR A 165 5.34 2.89 -6.67
N SER A 166 6.21 3.64 -7.35
CA SER A 166 5.86 4.93 -7.95
C SER A 166 4.86 4.76 -9.09
N GLU A 167 5.06 3.77 -9.97
CA GLU A 167 4.09 3.43 -11.02
C GLU A 167 2.78 2.94 -10.45
N LEU A 168 2.83 2.10 -9.40
CA LEU A 168 1.63 1.60 -8.75
C LEU A 168 0.84 2.72 -8.04
N GLU A 169 1.53 3.70 -7.45
CA GLU A 169 0.93 4.92 -6.90
C GLU A 169 0.18 5.72 -7.97
N ILE A 170 0.81 5.97 -9.12
CA ILE A 170 0.20 6.66 -10.27
C ILE A 170 -1.06 5.91 -10.73
N ASN A 171 -0.96 4.59 -10.84
CA ASN A 171 -2.06 3.74 -11.25
C ASN A 171 -3.25 3.81 -10.27
N TYR A 172 -3.01 3.75 -8.96
CA TYR A 172 -4.06 3.93 -7.96
C TYR A 172 -4.64 5.34 -7.97
N HIS A 173 -3.84 6.38 -8.22
CA HIS A 173 -4.33 7.74 -8.36
C HIS A 173 -5.25 7.92 -9.57
N SER A 174 -4.90 7.31 -10.72
CA SER A 174 -5.78 7.29 -11.89
C SER A 174 -7.10 6.58 -11.59
N LEU A 175 -7.04 5.45 -10.86
CA LEU A 175 -8.22 4.69 -10.47
C LEU A 175 -9.14 5.46 -9.51
N GLU A 176 -8.57 6.24 -8.59
CA GLU A 176 -9.29 7.16 -7.72
C GLU A 176 -10.09 8.19 -8.54
N GLY A 177 -9.46 8.81 -9.54
CA GLY A 177 -10.14 9.77 -10.43
C GLY A 177 -11.28 9.14 -11.24
N GLU A 178 -11.12 7.89 -11.69
CA GLU A 178 -12.21 7.14 -12.33
C GLU A 178 -13.38 6.89 -11.37
N LEU A 179 -13.10 6.57 -10.11
CA LEU A 179 -14.12 6.40 -9.08
C LEU A 179 -14.84 7.70 -8.75
N ASP A 180 -14.14 8.83 -8.73
CA ASP A 180 -14.76 10.14 -8.54
C ASP A 180 -15.77 10.46 -9.63
N GLY A 181 -15.38 10.31 -10.90
CA GLY A 181 -16.29 10.52 -12.02
C GLY A 181 -17.48 9.55 -12.08
N LEU A 182 -17.39 8.39 -11.40
CA LEU A 182 -18.48 7.43 -11.28
C LEU A 182 -19.41 7.76 -10.11
N LEU A 183 -18.86 8.20 -8.96
CA LEU A 183 -19.61 8.54 -7.75
C LEU A 183 -20.35 9.88 -7.88
N GLU A 184 -19.81 10.85 -8.61
CA GLU A 184 -20.47 12.14 -8.86
C GLU A 184 -21.74 12.01 -9.70
N LYS A 185 -21.89 10.92 -10.46
CA LYS A 185 -23.07 10.65 -11.30
C LYS A 185 -24.24 10.01 -10.53
N ILE A 186 -24.06 9.69 -9.26
CA ILE A 186 -25.09 9.12 -8.39
C ILE A 186 -25.88 10.30 -7.77
N PRO A 187 -27.19 10.44 -8.04
CA PRO A 187 -27.99 11.46 -7.39
C PRO A 187 -28.16 11.11 -5.90
N ASP A 188 -28.05 12.12 -5.05
CA ASP A 188 -28.12 12.06 -3.59
C ASP A 188 -26.97 11.30 -2.89
N VAL A 189 -26.05 12.10 -2.32
CA VAL A 189 -25.62 12.07 -0.90
C VAL A 189 -24.37 12.93 -0.79
N LYS A 190 -24.38 13.89 0.15
CA LYS A 190 -23.26 14.78 0.45
C LYS A 190 -21.99 13.95 0.73
N ILE A 191 -20.99 14.11 -0.13
CA ILE A 191 -19.64 13.58 0.03
C ILE A 191 -19.00 14.33 1.21
N GLU A 192 -19.05 13.77 2.42
CA GLU A 192 -18.20 14.24 3.51
C GLU A 192 -16.75 13.90 3.15
N LYS A 193 -15.99 14.95 2.85
CA LYS A 193 -14.61 14.99 2.36
C LYS A 193 -13.61 14.27 3.29
N PRO A 194 -13.19 13.01 3.01
CA PRO A 194 -12.15 12.36 3.81
C PRO A 194 -10.75 12.64 3.20
N ILE A 195 -10.71 12.89 1.89
CA ILE A 195 -9.48 12.87 1.08
C ILE A 195 -8.83 14.25 0.98
N LYS A 196 -9.62 15.33 0.88
CA LYS A 196 -9.09 16.71 0.92
C LYS A 196 -8.30 17.00 2.20
N GLN A 197 -8.66 16.39 3.33
CA GLN A 197 -7.90 16.54 4.58
C GLN A 197 -6.57 15.78 4.62
N LEU A 198 -6.38 14.75 3.79
CA LEU A 198 -5.11 14.04 3.70
C LEU A 198 -4.19 14.73 2.67
N GLU A 199 -4.75 15.14 1.53
CA GLU A 199 -4.02 15.84 0.48
C GLU A 199 -3.55 17.23 0.93
N GLU A 200 -4.39 18.03 1.60
CA GLU A 200 -3.99 19.33 2.15
C GLU A 200 -2.92 19.22 3.26
N ARG A 201 -2.79 18.05 3.92
CA ARG A 201 -1.77 17.78 4.96
C ARG A 201 -0.46 17.17 4.42
N LEU A 202 -0.45 16.75 3.17
CA LEU A 202 0.72 16.18 2.50
C LEU A 202 1.46 17.23 1.64
N THR A 203 0.77 18.29 1.21
CA THR A 203 1.32 19.39 0.41
C THR A 203 1.75 20.63 1.22
N THR A 204 1.51 20.65 2.52
CA THR A 204 2.16 21.57 3.49
C THR A 204 3.08 20.77 4.39
#